data_AF-A0A941A4K3-F1
#
_entry.id   AF-A0A941A4K3-F1
#
_cell.length_a   1.000
_cell.length_b   1.000
_cell.length_c   1.000
_cell.angle_alpha   90.00
_cell.angle_beta   90.00
_cell.angle_gamma   90.00
#
_symmetry.space_group_name_H-M   'P 1'
#
loop_
_entity.id
_entity.type
_entity.pdbx_description
1 polymer ?
#
loop_
_entity_poly.entity_id
_entity_poly.type
_entity_poly.pdbx_seq_one_letter_code
_entity_poly.pdbx_strand_id
1 'polypeptide(L)' 'MMSPMRVSCLLLVAVAVAALSESTHDAIACTRAVYFGKESQTVTGRSMDWVEDMHTNLWVFPRGMKRDGGLGKG' A
#
# COMPACT_ATOMS: atom_id res chain seq x y z
N MET A 1 22.01 -3.70 44.39
CA MET A 1 21.72 -5.14 44.20
C MET A 1 20.22 -5.28 43.90
N MET A 2 19.82 -5.55 42.65
CA MET A 2 18.41 -5.69 42.27
C MET A 2 17.89 -7.08 42.66
N SER A 3 16.67 -7.19 43.18
CA SER A 3 16.09 -8.48 43.60
C SER A 3 15.78 -9.37 42.38
N PRO A 4 15.91 -10.71 42.50
CA PRO A 4 15.74 -11.64 41.37
C PRO A 4 14.33 -11.54 40.75
N MET A 5 13.33 -11.17 41.54
CA MET A 5 11.95 -10.95 41.09
C MET A 5 11.81 -9.73 40.17
N ARG A 6 12.59 -8.66 40.39
CA ARG A 6 12.58 -7.46 39.53
C ARG A 6 13.29 -7.71 38.19
N VAL A 7 14.35 -8.51 38.19
CA VAL A 7 15.07 -8.89 36.96
C VAL A 7 14.22 -9.78 36.07
N SER A 8 13.52 -10.77 36.66
CA SER A 8 12.59 -11.63 35.93
C SER A 8 11.43 -10.86 35.28
N CYS A 9 10.85 -9.90 36.01
CA CYS A 9 9.77 -9.06 35.48
C CYS A 9 10.26 -8.15 34.33
N LEU A 10 11.45 -7.55 34.46
CA LEU A 10 12.05 -6.73 33.39
C LEU A 10 12.37 -7.56 32.13
N LEU A 11 12.85 -8.79 32.29
CA LEU A 11 13.10 -9.71 31.17
C LEU A 11 11.80 -10.11 30.46
N LEU A 12 10.75 -10.41 31.20
CA LEU A 12 9.43 -10.73 30.63
C LEU A 12 8.85 -9.57 29.84
N VAL A 13 8.95 -8.34 30.36
CA VAL A 13 8.50 -7.13 29.65
C VAL A 13 9.33 -6.90 28.39
N ALA A 14 10.65 -7.06 28.45
CA ALA A 14 11.52 -6.89 27.28
C ALA A 14 11.20 -7.90 26.16
N VAL A 15 10.95 -9.17 26.51
CA VAL A 15 10.54 -10.20 25.55
C VAL A 15 9.18 -9.89 24.93
N ALA A 16 8.21 -9.44 25.73
CA ALA A 16 6.89 -9.05 25.24
C ALA A 16 6.95 -7.85 24.27
N VAL A 17 7.79 -6.85 24.55
CA VAL A 17 7.99 -5.68 23.66
C VAL A 17 8.68 -6.09 22.36
N ALA A 18 9.68 -6.96 22.41
CA ALA A 18 10.35 -7.47 21.22
C ALA A 18 9.39 -8.24 20.29
N ALA A 19 8.52 -9.09 20.85
CA ALA A 19 7.54 -9.87 20.09
C ALA A 19 6.47 -9.00 19.36
N LEU A 20 6.23 -7.77 19.83
CA LEU A 20 5.27 -6.85 19.22
C LEU A 20 5.88 -6.00 18.09
N SER A 21 7.19 -6.09 17.86
CA SER A 21 7.91 -5.20 16.94
C SER A 21 7.98 -5.70 15.49
N GLU A 22 7.40 -6.87 15.17
CA GLU A 22 7.61 -7.56 13.88
C GLU A 22 6.57 -7.27 12.78
N SER A 23 5.62 -6.35 12.99
CA SER A 23 4.47 -6.17 12.08
C SER A 23 4.45 -4.85 11.29
N THR A 24 5.61 -4.28 10.93
CA THR A 24 5.66 -3.23 9.90
C THR A 24 5.85 -3.87 8.53
N HIS A 25 4.83 -4.56 8.02
CA HIS A 25 4.81 -4.89 6.59
C HIS A 25 4.45 -3.60 5.86
N ASP A 26 5.39 -3.07 5.07
CA ASP A 26 5.03 -2.08 4.06
C ASP A 26 3.91 -2.68 3.21
N ALA A 27 2.82 -1.93 3.03
CA ALA A 27 1.75 -2.31 2.12
C ALA A 27 2.27 -2.15 0.68
N ILE A 28 3.14 -3.07 0.25
CA ILE A 28 3.66 -3.17 -1.11
C ILE A 28 2.52 -3.70 -1.97
N ALA A 29 1.67 -2.78 -2.40
CA ALA A 29 0.46 -3.04 -3.14
C ALA A 29 0.39 -2.16 -4.39
N CYS A 30 -0.30 -2.69 -5.38
CA CYS A 30 -0.32 -2.35 -6.80
C CYS A 30 1.01 -2.61 -7.51
N THR A 31 0.93 -3.29 -8.64
CA THR A 31 2.06 -3.53 -9.55
C THR A 31 1.82 -2.83 -10.90
N ARG A 32 2.88 -2.30 -11.51
CA ARG A 32 2.86 -1.82 -12.91
C ARG A 32 3.98 -2.47 -13.70
N ALA A 33 3.65 -3.01 -14.86
CA ALA A 33 4.61 -3.60 -15.79
C ALA A 33 4.43 -3.04 -17.20
N VAL A 34 5.55 -2.92 -17.94
CA VAL A 34 5.56 -2.54 -19.35
C VAL A 34 6.27 -3.66 -20.12
N TYR A 35 5.60 -4.20 -21.12
CA TYR A 35 6.12 -5.19 -22.03
C TYR A 35 6.42 -4.55 -23.38
N PHE A 36 7.67 -4.68 -23.83
CA PHE A 36 8.11 -4.31 -25.17
C PHE A 36 8.22 -5.59 -26.00
N GLY A 37 7.26 -5.79 -26.90
CA GLY A 37 7.11 -6.99 -27.71
C GLY A 37 7.78 -6.87 -29.08
N LYS A 38 7.52 -7.87 -29.92
CA LYS A 38 7.91 -7.83 -31.34
C LYS A 38 7.14 -6.74 -32.08
N GLU A 39 7.60 -6.38 -33.28
CA GLU A 39 6.89 -5.46 -34.19
C GLU A 39 6.55 -4.09 -33.55
N SER A 40 7.41 -3.60 -32.67
CA SER A 40 7.21 -2.35 -31.91
C SER A 40 5.95 -2.34 -31.02
N GLN A 41 5.44 -3.52 -30.65
CA GLN A 41 4.32 -3.63 -29.71
C GLN A 41 4.74 -3.13 -28.32
N THR A 42 3.90 -2.30 -27.72
CA THR A 42 4.05 -1.87 -26.32
C THR A 42 2.76 -2.15 -25.56
N VAL A 43 2.83 -2.96 -24.50
CA VAL A 43 1.69 -3.28 -23.63
C VAL A 43 2.02 -2.82 -22.22
N THR A 44 1.10 -2.13 -21.55
CA THR A 44 1.23 -1.73 -20.14
C THR A 44 0.13 -2.41 -19.33
N GLY A 45 0.52 -3.15 -18.30
CA GLY A 45 -0.37 -3.75 -17.32
C GLY A 45 -0.27 -3.04 -15.97
N ARG A 46 -1.38 -3.02 -15.21
CA ARG A 46 -1.39 -2.64 -13.80
C ARG A 46 -2.28 -3.59 -13.01
N SER A 47 -1.89 -3.90 -11.77
CA SER A 47 -2.81 -4.44 -10.77
C SER A 47 -3.34 -3.31 -9.90
N MET A 48 -4.47 -3.57 -9.26
CA MET A 48 -5.11 -2.66 -8.33
C MET A 48 -5.53 -3.50 -7.13
N ASP A 49 -4.68 -3.48 -6.12
CA ASP A 49 -4.80 -4.35 -4.96
C ASP A 49 -5.44 -3.52 -3.85
N TRP A 50 -6.67 -3.88 -3.46
CA TRP A 50 -7.44 -3.21 -2.42
C TRP A 50 -8.20 -4.26 -1.61
N VAL A 51 -8.41 -4.01 -0.31
CA VAL A 51 -9.00 -5.01 0.60
C VAL A 51 -10.52 -5.06 0.51
N GLU A 52 -11.17 -3.93 0.19
CA GLU A 52 -12.61 -3.86 -0.11
C GLU A 52 -12.91 -3.75 -1.62
N ASP A 53 -14.19 -3.80 -1.99
CA ASP A 53 -14.64 -3.47 -3.34
C ASP A 53 -14.43 -1.96 -3.62
N MET A 54 -13.84 -1.67 -4.77
CA MET A 54 -13.52 -0.31 -5.20
C MET A 54 -14.64 0.37 -5.99
N HIS A 55 -15.66 -0.38 -6.41
CA HIS A 55 -16.76 0.11 -7.23
C HIS A 55 -16.27 0.79 -8.53
N THR A 56 -15.18 0.29 -9.11
CA THR A 56 -14.56 0.82 -10.32
C THR A 56 -15.47 0.63 -11.53
N ASN A 57 -15.52 1.65 -12.40
CA ASN A 57 -16.32 1.65 -13.62
C ASN A 57 -15.48 2.13 -14.82
N LEU A 58 -15.93 1.81 -16.04
CA LEU A 58 -15.28 2.22 -17.29
C LEU A 58 -16.02 3.40 -17.93
N TRP A 59 -15.27 4.42 -18.35
CA TRP A 59 -15.82 5.64 -18.95
C TRP A 59 -15.05 6.05 -20.20
N VAL A 60 -15.75 6.66 -21.16
CA VAL A 60 -15.17 7.25 -22.36
C VAL A 60 -15.39 8.76 -22.35
N PHE A 61 -14.31 9.53 -22.40
CA PHE A 61 -14.35 11.00 -22.43
C PHE A 61 -13.87 11.54 -23.78
N PRO A 62 -14.69 12.28 -24.54
CA PRO A 62 -14.26 12.91 -25.80
C PRO A 62 -13.21 14.01 -25.59
N ARG A 63 -12.40 14.23 -26.64
CA ARG A 63 -11.45 15.35 -26.71
C ARG A 63 -12.20 16.69 -26.60
N GLY A 64 -11.64 17.63 -25.85
CA GLY A 64 -12.19 18.98 -25.71
C GLY A 64 -13.25 19.14 -24.61
N MET A 65 -13.56 18.07 -23.86
CA MET A 65 -14.42 18.17 -22.68
C MET A 65 -13.82 19.12 -21.65
N LYS A 66 -14.58 20.14 -21.25
CA LYS A 66 -14.20 21.04 -20.16
C LYS A 66 -14.26 20.28 -18.83
N ARG A 67 -13.23 20.44 -17.99
CA ARG A 67 -13.16 19.92 -16.62
C ARG A 67 -12.71 21.05 -15.71
N ASP A 68 -13.24 21.09 -14.49
CA ASP A 68 -12.97 22.14 -13.49
C ASP A 68 -12.01 21.67 -12.39
N GLY A 69 -11.46 20.46 -12.53
CA GLY A 69 -10.57 19.85 -11.52
C GLY A 69 -11.30 19.33 -10.28
N GLY A 70 -12.61 19.52 -10.15
CA GLY A 70 -13.41 19.05 -9.01
C GLY A 70 -13.07 19.70 -7.66
N LEU A 71 -12.26 20.76 -7.63
CA LEU A 71 -11.80 21.42 -6.40
C LEU A 71 -12.74 22.54 -5.91
N GLY A 72 -13.84 22.80 -6.61
CA GLY A 72 -14.73 23.92 -6.31
C GLY A 72 -14.07 25.29 -6.59
N LYS A 73 -14.68 26.37 -6.07
CA LYS A 73 -14.02 27.68 -6.01
C LYS A 73 -13.08 27.65 -4.81
N GLY A 74 -11.77 27.75 -5.07
CA GLY A 74 -10.76 27.98 -4.04
C GLY A 74 -10.98 29.30 -3.31
#